data_AF-A0A229TN01-F1
#
_entry.id   AF-A0A229TN01-F1
#
_cell.length_a   1.000
_cell.length_b   1.000
_cell.length_c   1.000
_cell.angle_alpha   90.00
_cell.angle_beta   90.00
_cell.angle_gamma   90.00
#
_symmetry.space_group_name_H-M   'P 1'
#
loop_
_entity.id
_entity.type
_entity.pdbx_description
1 polymer ?
#
loop_
_entity_poly.entity_id
_entity_poly.type
_entity_poly.pdbx_seq_one_letter_code
_entity_poly.pdbx_strand_id
1 'polypeptide(L)'
;MALLLWVTLPPVAHAAPAAPWAVVFDQQVAGDFVTVGNTVTVCPPDAGAVLCRVAEGGVAVGPPGQNDRYRMVWADVDGRPETYNSSTARVPLPAGARVRHAELTWAGVLGDGAGPCARGTRPPGSPQTQPVTLAAAGAVTVLRPGRFTIRRDGPRPGLDRWYSAHADVTGALRDRPGPLDVTVGNIWTPQGAGCFGGWSLVVVWEAPSAPPRHVTVYHGHDRIRPHRGDCVRLREADPGAPVTLGITAFEGDLGLTGDAILAGGRVLRPGPPATTANAFVSAAAGAVNPRHRSNMAVDAQDLPAHPGPDGEPLRLGLVTRHDDFLVATLALSSAGAATGTSAAVAPAPAPLVTPAPPPPPPPTRPEVAPAAPPAPPPSVPGPQAAPAPPPPRQPAVVATRRDNTGPLAAPARTAAVIAVLGVLVMTVTVGALSGAVRPRG
;
A
#
# COMPACT_ATOMS: atom_id res chain seq x y z
N MET A 1 31.70 -14.23 50.14
CA MET A 1 30.46 -14.87 49.62
C MET A 1 29.80 -13.86 48.69
N ALA A 2 30.07 -13.94 47.38
CA ALA A 2 29.58 -12.99 46.39
C ALA A 2 28.24 -13.49 45.83
N LEU A 3 27.19 -12.70 46.03
CA LEU A 3 25.82 -13.01 45.61
C LEU A 3 25.68 -12.67 44.12
N LEU A 4 25.67 -13.68 43.24
CA LEU A 4 25.33 -13.51 41.83
C LEU A 4 23.83 -13.31 41.68
N LEU A 5 23.42 -12.07 41.40
CA LEU A 5 22.04 -11.74 41.02
C LEU A 5 21.81 -12.17 39.57
N TRP A 6 21.06 -13.24 39.36
CA TRP A 6 20.59 -13.64 38.03
C TRP A 6 19.44 -12.72 37.61
N VAL A 7 19.73 -11.75 36.73
CA VAL A 7 18.70 -10.98 36.06
C VAL A 7 18.07 -11.87 34.99
N THR A 8 16.90 -12.42 35.28
CA THR A 8 16.07 -13.08 34.27
C THR A 8 15.41 -12.00 33.42
N LEU A 9 15.82 -11.92 32.15
CA LEU A 9 15.10 -11.10 31.17
C LEU A 9 13.71 -11.73 30.94
N PRO A 10 12.62 -10.94 30.98
CA PRO A 10 11.31 -11.48 30.67
C PRO A 10 11.29 -11.99 29.21
N PRO A 11 10.55 -13.07 28.92
CA PRO A 11 10.42 -13.56 27.55
C PRO A 11 9.86 -12.46 26.66
N VAL A 12 10.52 -12.23 25.52
CA VAL A 12 10.02 -11.34 24.47
C VAL A 12 8.68 -11.90 24.01
N ALA A 13 7.60 -11.20 24.32
CA ALA A 13 6.27 -11.53 23.81
C ALA A 13 6.34 -11.53 22.28
N HIS A 14 6.14 -12.70 21.66
CA HIS A 14 6.00 -12.78 20.21
C HIS A 14 4.71 -12.06 19.84
N ALA A 15 4.82 -11.04 18.98
CA ALA A 15 3.66 -10.39 18.40
C ALA A 15 2.79 -11.45 17.70
N ALA A 16 1.46 -11.30 17.78
CA ALA A 16 0.54 -12.10 17.00
C ALA A 16 0.99 -12.11 15.52
N PRO A 17 0.95 -13.26 14.82
CA PRO A 17 1.45 -13.35 13.46
C PRO A 17 0.72 -12.30 12.60
N ALA A 18 1.48 -11.49 11.88
CA ALA A 18 0.95 -10.63 10.83
C ALA A 18 0.05 -11.47 9.91
N ALA A 19 -1.07 -10.90 9.45
CA ALA A 19 -1.93 -11.61 8.49
C ALA A 19 -1.06 -12.07 7.31
N PRO A 20 -1.17 -13.34 6.87
CA PRO A 20 -0.25 -13.87 5.86
C PRO A 20 -0.35 -13.04 4.58
N TRP A 21 0.81 -12.65 4.06
CA TRP A 21 0.93 -11.98 2.77
C TRP A 21 0.45 -12.93 1.68
N ALA A 22 -0.59 -12.53 0.95
CA ALA A 22 -1.21 -13.37 -0.06
C ALA A 22 -0.48 -13.20 -1.40
N VAL A 23 0.01 -14.29 -1.97
CA VAL A 23 0.63 -14.29 -3.30
C VAL A 23 -0.46 -14.15 -4.36
N VAL A 24 -0.33 -13.16 -5.24
CA VAL A 24 -1.29 -12.91 -6.35
C VAL A 24 -0.68 -13.06 -7.73
N PHE A 25 0.65 -13.05 -7.81
CA PHE A 25 1.40 -13.42 -8.99
C PHE A 25 2.66 -14.15 -8.56
N ASP A 26 3.01 -15.23 -9.24
CA ASP A 26 4.24 -16.00 -8.99
C ASP A 26 4.62 -16.81 -10.22
N GLN A 27 5.38 -16.22 -11.13
CA GLN A 27 5.75 -16.85 -12.40
C GLN A 27 7.12 -16.36 -12.89
N GLN A 28 7.73 -17.16 -13.78
CA GLN A 28 8.81 -16.68 -14.61
C GLN A 28 8.28 -15.84 -15.78
N VAL A 29 8.94 -14.71 -16.05
CA VAL A 29 8.64 -13.79 -17.16
C VAL A 29 9.93 -13.38 -17.86
N ALA A 30 9.90 -13.21 -19.18
CA ALA A 30 11.00 -12.58 -19.93
C ALA A 30 10.84 -11.06 -19.84
N GLY A 31 11.17 -10.49 -18.68
CA GLY A 31 10.78 -9.14 -18.30
C GLY A 31 11.01 -8.87 -16.82
N ASP A 32 10.29 -7.90 -16.26
CA ASP A 32 10.41 -7.54 -14.84
C ASP A 32 9.09 -6.91 -14.36
N PHE A 33 9.10 -6.26 -13.20
CA PHE A 33 8.00 -5.41 -12.76
C PHE A 33 8.41 -3.94 -12.63
N VAL A 34 7.42 -3.08 -12.44
CA VAL A 34 7.59 -1.71 -11.97
C VAL A 34 6.50 -1.35 -10.97
N THR A 35 6.86 -0.63 -9.91
CA THR A 35 5.91 -0.06 -8.94
C THR A 35 5.80 1.44 -9.15
N VAL A 36 4.58 1.92 -9.34
CA VAL A 36 4.27 3.36 -9.40
C VAL A 36 3.11 3.69 -8.47
N GLY A 37 2.86 4.96 -8.18
CA GLY A 37 1.70 5.36 -7.40
C GLY A 37 1.51 6.86 -7.33
N ASN A 38 0.44 7.27 -6.67
CA ASN A 38 0.21 8.68 -6.36
C ASN A 38 -0.79 8.86 -5.21
N THR A 39 -0.74 10.02 -4.57
CA THR A 39 -1.69 10.47 -3.54
C THR A 39 -3.02 10.89 -4.17
N VAL A 40 -4.12 10.82 -3.43
CA VAL A 40 -5.38 11.52 -3.77
C VAL A 40 -5.68 12.67 -2.82
N THR A 41 -4.72 13.02 -1.96
CA THR A 41 -4.79 14.12 -1.00
C THR A 41 -3.63 15.07 -1.19
N VAL A 42 -3.91 16.38 -1.26
CA VAL A 42 -2.92 17.45 -1.44
C VAL A 42 -3.13 18.57 -0.42
N CYS A 43 -2.13 19.42 -0.29
CA CYS A 43 -2.25 20.66 0.45
C CYS A 43 -3.33 21.57 -0.16
N PRO A 44 -4.07 22.33 0.67
CA PRO A 44 -5.00 23.32 0.19
C PRO A 44 -4.33 24.35 -0.73
N PRO A 45 -5.03 24.82 -1.78
CA PRO A 45 -4.48 25.83 -2.68
C PRO A 45 -4.39 27.23 -2.03
N ASP A 46 -4.96 27.43 -0.84
CA ASP A 46 -5.00 28.74 -0.19
C ASP A 46 -3.62 29.24 0.28
N ALA A 47 -3.48 30.56 0.40
CA ALA A 47 -2.22 31.21 0.74
C ALA A 47 -1.67 30.78 2.12
N GLY A 48 -2.51 30.29 3.03
CA GLY A 48 -2.11 29.87 4.37
C GLY A 48 -1.35 28.53 4.43
N ALA A 49 -1.47 27.68 3.41
CA ALA A 49 -0.87 26.34 3.37
C ALA A 49 0.62 26.32 2.97
N VAL A 50 1.40 27.37 3.29
CA VAL A 50 2.82 27.49 2.87
C VAL A 50 3.67 26.33 3.35
N LEU A 51 3.62 26.00 4.65
CA LEU A 51 4.44 24.92 5.23
C LEU A 51 4.05 23.54 4.67
N CYS A 52 2.77 23.33 4.39
CA CYS A 52 2.28 22.13 3.74
C CYS A 52 2.91 21.97 2.35
N ARG A 53 2.90 23.03 1.52
CA ARG A 53 3.53 23.01 0.19
C ARG A 53 5.05 22.85 0.23
N VAL A 54 5.71 23.34 1.28
CA VAL A 54 7.15 23.08 1.51
C VAL A 54 7.39 21.59 1.79
N ALA A 55 6.50 20.94 2.54
CA ALA A 55 6.54 19.49 2.75
C ALA A 55 6.31 18.72 1.44
N GLU A 56 5.33 19.13 0.63
CA GLU A 56 5.11 18.57 -0.73
C GLU A 56 6.35 18.71 -1.63
N GLY A 57 7.11 19.80 -1.42
CA GLY A 57 8.39 20.05 -2.07
C GLY A 57 9.53 19.10 -1.65
N GLY A 58 9.33 18.22 -0.67
CA GLY A 58 10.29 17.19 -0.28
C GLY A 58 11.52 17.71 0.48
N VAL A 59 11.43 18.91 1.08
CA VAL A 59 12.56 19.56 1.77
C VAL A 59 12.31 19.84 3.25
N ALA A 60 11.09 19.58 3.74
CA ALA A 60 10.74 19.79 5.14
C ALA A 60 11.39 18.73 6.05
N VAL A 61 11.89 19.15 7.21
CA VAL A 61 12.51 18.26 8.22
C VAL A 61 11.82 18.42 9.56
N GLY A 62 11.70 17.32 10.30
CA GLY A 62 11.06 17.35 11.62
C GLY A 62 9.57 17.68 11.53
N PRO A 63 9.03 18.43 12.50
CA PRO A 63 7.61 18.73 12.61
C PRO A 63 6.93 19.19 11.29
N PRO A 64 7.48 20.15 10.51
CA PRO A 64 6.84 20.58 9.26
C PRO A 64 6.81 19.55 8.12
N GLY A 65 7.59 18.47 8.20
CA GLY A 65 7.57 17.40 7.19
C GLY A 65 6.53 16.32 7.45
N GLN A 66 5.72 16.47 8.50
CA GLN A 66 4.68 15.50 8.85
C GLN A 66 3.32 15.91 8.31
N ASN A 67 2.62 15.00 7.63
CA ASN A 67 1.34 15.30 6.99
C ASN A 67 0.20 15.47 8.00
N ASP A 68 0.30 14.81 9.15
CA ASP A 68 -0.66 14.86 10.27
C ASP A 68 -1.07 16.27 10.72
N ARG A 69 -0.21 17.24 10.46
CA ARG A 69 -0.35 18.63 10.91
C ARG A 69 -1.12 19.51 9.95
N TYR A 70 -1.34 19.02 8.73
CA TYR A 70 -1.94 19.79 7.68
C TYR A 70 -3.33 19.29 7.37
N ARG A 71 -4.23 20.25 7.12
CA ARG A 71 -5.56 19.93 6.62
C ARG A 71 -5.43 19.59 5.14
N MET A 72 -5.44 18.31 4.81
CA MET A 72 -5.37 17.84 3.43
C MET A 72 -6.74 17.96 2.74
N VAL A 73 -6.74 18.25 1.44
CA VAL A 73 -7.92 18.27 0.56
C VAL A 73 -7.75 17.26 -0.56
N TRP A 74 -8.84 16.91 -1.26
CA TRP A 74 -8.73 15.97 -2.38
C TRP A 74 -7.96 16.60 -3.55
N ALA A 75 -7.06 15.82 -4.14
CA ALA A 75 -6.56 16.09 -5.47
C ALA A 75 -7.61 15.61 -6.47
N ASP A 76 -7.94 16.43 -7.46
CA ASP A 76 -8.74 16.02 -8.60
C ASP A 76 -8.10 16.57 -9.88
N VAL A 77 -7.57 15.68 -10.71
CA VAL A 77 -6.72 16.01 -11.85
C VAL A 77 -7.32 15.59 -13.19
N ASP A 78 -8.46 14.93 -13.18
CA ASP A 78 -9.06 14.34 -14.37
C ASP A 78 -10.29 15.09 -14.89
N GLY A 79 -10.81 16.04 -14.10
CA GLY A 79 -11.90 16.94 -14.47
C GLY A 79 -13.22 16.24 -14.71
N ARG A 80 -13.38 14.99 -14.23
CA ARG A 80 -14.59 14.20 -14.41
C ARG A 80 -15.53 14.43 -13.23
N PRO A 81 -16.81 14.81 -13.47
CA PRO A 81 -17.76 15.01 -12.38
C PRO A 81 -18.13 13.72 -11.63
N GLU A 82 -17.84 12.55 -12.20
CA GLU A 82 -18.05 11.25 -11.59
C GLU A 82 -16.99 10.90 -10.52
N THR A 83 -15.87 11.62 -10.50
CA THR A 83 -14.77 11.47 -9.53
C THR A 83 -14.74 12.64 -8.56
N TYR A 84 -14.66 12.38 -7.25
CA TYR A 84 -14.45 13.44 -6.25
C TYR A 84 -12.96 13.65 -5.93
N ASN A 85 -12.13 12.67 -6.29
CA ASN A 85 -10.68 12.77 -6.25
C ASN A 85 -10.08 11.92 -7.37
N SER A 86 -8.91 12.31 -7.84
CA SER A 86 -8.15 11.59 -8.84
C SER A 86 -6.69 12.03 -8.84
N SER A 87 -5.80 11.12 -9.24
CA SER A 87 -4.39 11.42 -9.50
C SER A 87 -3.80 10.49 -10.54
N THR A 88 -2.69 10.92 -11.15
CA THR A 88 -2.07 10.26 -12.30
C THR A 88 -0.63 9.87 -11.99
N ALA A 89 -0.25 8.65 -12.37
CA ALA A 89 1.13 8.18 -12.43
C ALA A 89 1.43 7.57 -13.79
N ARG A 90 2.69 7.65 -14.21
CA ARG A 90 3.22 7.08 -15.46
C ARG A 90 3.88 5.75 -15.17
N VAL A 91 3.39 4.69 -15.81
CA VAL A 91 4.04 3.39 -15.87
C VAL A 91 5.09 3.43 -16.99
N PRO A 92 6.40 3.32 -16.71
CA PRO A 92 7.46 3.44 -17.71
C PRO A 92 7.71 2.11 -18.43
N LEU A 93 6.69 1.52 -19.05
CA LEU A 93 6.85 0.25 -19.76
C LEU A 93 7.80 0.41 -20.97
N PRO A 94 8.71 -0.56 -21.21
CA PRO A 94 9.51 -0.58 -22.43
C PRO A 94 8.66 -0.62 -23.70
N ALA A 95 9.19 -0.09 -24.80
CA ALA A 95 8.54 -0.20 -26.09
C ALA A 95 8.35 -1.67 -26.49
N GLY A 96 7.15 -2.03 -26.93
CA GLY A 96 6.81 -3.42 -27.28
C GLY A 96 6.60 -4.37 -26.11
N ALA A 97 6.65 -3.87 -24.86
CA ALA A 97 6.32 -4.67 -23.69
C ALA A 97 4.83 -5.07 -23.67
N ARG A 98 4.55 -6.25 -23.11
CA ARG A 98 3.19 -6.75 -22.84
C ARG A 98 2.99 -6.88 -21.34
N VAL A 99 1.85 -6.45 -20.84
CA VAL A 99 1.52 -6.59 -19.42
C VAL A 99 1.05 -8.02 -19.14
N ARG A 100 1.75 -8.69 -18.22
CA ARG A 100 1.43 -10.04 -17.74
C ARG A 100 0.50 -10.03 -16.55
N HIS A 101 0.71 -9.06 -15.67
CA HIS A 101 -0.09 -8.87 -14.48
C HIS A 101 -0.04 -7.40 -14.08
N ALA A 102 -1.15 -6.85 -13.61
CA ALA A 102 -1.20 -5.53 -13.04
C ALA A 102 -2.10 -5.52 -11.81
N GLU A 103 -1.53 -5.13 -10.67
CA GLU A 103 -2.22 -5.10 -9.39
C GLU A 103 -2.34 -3.65 -8.91
N LEU A 104 -3.58 -3.17 -8.84
CA LEU A 104 -3.89 -1.87 -8.26
C LEU A 104 -4.14 -2.04 -6.76
N THR A 105 -3.38 -1.31 -5.96
CA THR A 105 -3.57 -1.22 -4.51
C THR A 105 -3.95 0.19 -4.12
N TRP A 106 -4.93 0.35 -3.23
CA TRP A 106 -5.25 1.64 -2.63
C TRP A 106 -5.51 1.52 -1.15
N ALA A 107 -5.30 2.62 -0.44
CA ALA A 107 -5.49 2.69 1.00
C ALA A 107 -5.88 4.10 1.43
N GLY A 108 -6.43 4.18 2.63
CA GLY A 108 -6.76 5.45 3.27
C GLY A 108 -7.21 5.26 4.71
N VAL A 109 -7.36 6.39 5.38
CA VAL A 109 -7.91 6.47 6.73
C VAL A 109 -9.44 6.45 6.72
N LEU A 110 -10.05 5.84 7.75
CA LEU A 110 -11.51 5.84 7.90
C LEU A 110 -12.09 7.12 8.50
N GLY A 111 -11.29 7.83 9.31
CA GLY A 111 -11.75 8.97 10.10
C GLY A 111 -12.88 8.57 11.06
N ASP A 112 -12.80 7.38 11.65
CA ASP A 112 -13.82 6.81 12.55
C ASP A 112 -13.31 6.58 13.98
N GLY A 113 -12.07 6.98 14.26
CA GLY A 113 -11.50 7.05 15.59
C GLY A 113 -11.75 8.39 16.27
N ALA A 114 -10.85 8.74 17.20
CA ALA A 114 -10.85 10.04 17.89
C ALA A 114 -9.67 10.94 17.46
N GLY A 115 -8.96 10.56 16.39
CA GLY A 115 -7.87 11.33 15.80
C GLY A 115 -8.35 12.58 15.05
N PRO A 116 -7.42 13.42 14.57
CA PRO A 116 -7.76 14.63 13.83
C PRO A 116 -8.65 14.38 12.60
N CYS A 117 -8.45 13.25 11.90
CA CYS A 117 -9.20 12.96 10.68
C CYS A 117 -10.67 12.64 10.93
N ALA A 118 -11.04 12.26 12.16
CA ALA A 118 -12.44 12.04 12.52
C ALA A 118 -13.33 13.30 12.38
N ARG A 119 -12.71 14.49 12.33
CA ARG A 119 -13.39 15.78 12.09
C ARG A 119 -13.41 16.17 10.61
N GLY A 120 -12.86 15.32 9.75
CA GLY A 120 -12.76 15.55 8.32
C GLY A 120 -14.10 15.43 7.59
N THR A 121 -14.15 15.99 6.38
CA THR A 121 -15.28 15.84 5.45
C THR A 121 -15.13 14.52 4.72
N ARG A 122 -16.08 13.59 4.92
CA ARG A 122 -16.03 12.25 4.31
C ARG A 122 -16.59 12.26 2.89
N PRO A 123 -16.06 11.45 1.96
CA PRO A 123 -16.74 11.16 0.70
C PRO A 123 -18.07 10.42 0.96
N PRO A 124 -19.00 10.41 -0.01
CA PRO A 124 -20.18 9.58 0.06
C PRO A 124 -19.84 8.09 0.14
N GLY A 125 -20.78 7.27 0.62
CA GLY A 125 -20.65 5.82 0.63
C GLY A 125 -19.67 5.29 1.68
N SER A 126 -19.06 4.15 1.37
CA SER A 126 -18.11 3.46 2.25
C SER A 126 -16.91 2.95 1.46
N PRO A 127 -15.72 2.86 2.09
CA PRO A 127 -14.50 2.45 1.39
C PRO A 127 -14.58 1.02 0.82
N GLN A 128 -15.40 0.15 1.43
CA GLN A 128 -15.58 -1.23 0.97
C GLN A 128 -16.42 -1.34 -0.31
N THR A 129 -17.31 -0.37 -0.55
CA THR A 129 -18.31 -0.46 -1.64
C THR A 129 -18.16 0.63 -2.70
N GLN A 130 -17.39 1.67 -2.42
CA GLN A 130 -17.08 2.77 -3.33
C GLN A 130 -16.42 2.23 -4.60
N PRO A 131 -17.01 2.46 -5.79
CA PRO A 131 -16.35 2.17 -7.05
C PRO A 131 -15.13 3.06 -7.25
N VAL A 132 -14.03 2.47 -7.69
CA VAL A 132 -12.79 3.15 -8.08
C VAL A 132 -12.74 3.24 -9.60
N THR A 133 -12.25 4.34 -10.15
CA THR A 133 -12.03 4.48 -11.60
C THR A 133 -10.55 4.32 -11.91
N LEU A 134 -10.22 3.58 -12.97
CA LEU A 134 -8.89 3.54 -13.56
C LEU A 134 -9.02 3.97 -15.02
N ALA A 135 -8.40 5.10 -15.38
CA ALA A 135 -8.31 5.58 -16.74
C ALA A 135 -6.90 5.35 -17.29
N ALA A 136 -6.80 4.70 -18.45
CA ALA A 136 -5.54 4.42 -19.12
C ALA A 136 -5.71 4.51 -20.63
N ALA A 137 -4.87 5.33 -21.28
CA ALA A 137 -4.88 5.56 -22.73
C ALA A 137 -6.31 5.74 -23.30
N GLY A 138 -7.05 6.67 -22.71
CA GLY A 138 -8.39 7.10 -23.13
C GLY A 138 -9.55 6.20 -22.69
N ALA A 139 -9.30 4.98 -22.21
CA ALA A 139 -10.36 4.12 -21.68
C ALA A 139 -10.50 4.30 -20.17
N VAL A 140 -11.73 4.26 -19.67
CA VAL A 140 -12.04 4.30 -18.23
C VAL A 140 -12.67 2.98 -17.82
N THR A 141 -12.11 2.34 -16.80
CA THR A 141 -12.60 1.11 -16.18
C THR A 141 -13.11 1.43 -14.78
N VAL A 142 -14.32 1.00 -14.46
CA VAL A 142 -14.88 1.07 -13.11
C VAL A 142 -14.59 -0.25 -12.39
N LEU A 143 -14.00 -0.14 -11.20
CA LEU A 143 -13.47 -1.24 -10.41
C LEU A 143 -14.18 -1.31 -9.05
N ARG A 144 -14.19 -2.51 -8.47
CA ARG A 144 -14.49 -2.74 -7.06
C ARG A 144 -13.29 -3.43 -6.41
N PRO A 145 -13.11 -3.30 -5.08
CA PRO A 145 -12.11 -4.10 -4.38
C PRO A 145 -12.32 -5.60 -4.66
N GLY A 146 -11.33 -6.26 -5.23
CA GLY A 146 -11.26 -7.73 -5.26
C GLY A 146 -10.93 -8.28 -3.86
N ARG A 147 -10.12 -7.53 -3.10
CA ARG A 147 -9.87 -7.74 -1.67
C ARG A 147 -9.96 -6.43 -0.93
N PHE A 148 -10.60 -6.43 0.23
CA PHE A 148 -10.69 -5.28 1.13
C PHE A 148 -10.30 -5.71 2.54
N THR A 149 -9.35 -5.01 3.15
CA THR A 149 -8.83 -5.33 4.48
C THR A 149 -8.89 -4.10 5.37
N ILE A 150 -9.41 -4.30 6.58
CA ILE A 150 -9.33 -3.36 7.69
C ILE A 150 -9.01 -4.18 8.93
N ARG A 151 -8.01 -3.78 9.73
CA ARG A 151 -7.80 -4.45 11.02
C ARG A 151 -9.02 -4.27 11.92
N ARG A 152 -9.51 -5.40 12.42
CA ARG A 152 -10.72 -5.50 13.26
C ARG A 152 -10.45 -5.25 14.74
N ASP A 153 -9.20 -5.15 15.16
CA ASP A 153 -8.85 -4.53 16.44
C ASP A 153 -9.60 -3.20 16.45
N GLY A 154 -10.65 -3.06 17.27
CA GLY A 154 -11.48 -1.86 17.31
C GLY A 154 -10.60 -0.61 17.43
N PRO A 155 -11.07 0.58 17.03
CA PRO A 155 -10.28 1.79 17.16
C PRO A 155 -9.73 1.83 18.59
N ARG A 156 -8.40 1.75 18.74
CA ARG A 156 -7.82 2.00 20.05
C ARG A 156 -8.25 3.43 20.41
N PRO A 157 -8.63 3.71 21.66
CA PRO A 157 -8.99 5.07 22.04
C PRO A 157 -7.93 6.06 21.53
N GLY A 158 -8.32 6.96 20.63
CA GLY A 158 -7.42 7.94 20.00
C GLY A 158 -6.87 7.62 18.62
N LEU A 159 -7.00 6.39 18.07
CA LEU A 159 -6.42 6.03 16.77
C LEU A 159 -7.48 5.74 15.70
N ASP A 160 -7.29 6.31 14.52
CA ASP A 160 -8.09 5.99 13.33
C ASP A 160 -7.74 4.61 12.76
N ARG A 161 -8.75 3.94 12.21
CA ARG A 161 -8.55 2.70 11.45
C ARG A 161 -8.19 3.02 10.00
N TRP A 162 -7.33 2.19 9.44
CA TRP A 162 -6.90 2.28 8.05
C TRP A 162 -7.37 1.06 7.29
N TYR A 163 -7.65 1.23 6.01
CA TYR A 163 -7.97 0.13 5.13
C TYR A 163 -6.93 0.01 4.02
N SER A 164 -6.79 -1.19 3.46
CA SER A 164 -6.20 -1.40 2.14
C SER A 164 -7.17 -2.19 1.28
N ALA A 165 -7.08 -1.98 -0.02
CA ALA A 165 -7.88 -2.64 -1.02
C ALA A 165 -7.04 -2.92 -2.27
N HIS A 166 -7.40 -3.99 -2.97
CA HIS A 166 -6.65 -4.52 -4.10
C HIS A 166 -7.58 -4.91 -5.24
N ALA A 167 -7.13 -4.78 -6.48
CA ALA A 167 -7.80 -5.25 -7.67
C ALA A 167 -6.81 -5.63 -8.78
N ASP A 168 -7.03 -6.80 -9.38
CA ASP A 168 -6.36 -7.20 -10.63
C ASP A 168 -6.93 -6.34 -11.78
N VAL A 169 -6.06 -5.50 -12.35
CA VAL A 169 -6.36 -4.61 -13.49
C VAL A 169 -5.61 -5.02 -14.75
N THR A 170 -5.09 -6.25 -14.80
CA THR A 170 -4.33 -6.80 -15.94
C THR A 170 -5.08 -6.61 -17.24
N GLY A 171 -6.39 -6.91 -17.26
CA GLY A 171 -7.22 -6.78 -18.45
C GLY A 171 -7.32 -5.33 -18.98
N ALA A 172 -7.24 -4.32 -18.11
CA ALA A 172 -7.29 -2.92 -18.51
C ALA A 172 -6.00 -2.43 -19.17
N LEU A 173 -4.86 -3.08 -18.85
CA LEU A 173 -3.53 -2.65 -19.28
C LEU A 173 -2.87 -3.59 -20.31
N ARG A 174 -3.39 -4.81 -20.51
CA ARG A 174 -2.78 -5.89 -21.32
C ARG A 174 -2.31 -5.45 -22.70
N ASP A 175 -3.13 -4.68 -23.41
CA ASP A 175 -2.90 -4.30 -24.81
C ASP A 175 -2.33 -2.88 -24.96
N ARG A 176 -1.64 -2.36 -23.94
CA ARG A 176 -1.08 -1.01 -23.91
C ARG A 176 0.46 -1.08 -23.92
N PRO A 177 1.11 -1.05 -25.10
CA PRO A 177 2.57 -1.09 -25.18
C PRO A 177 3.19 0.27 -24.87
N GLY A 178 4.37 0.27 -24.26
CA GLY A 178 5.15 1.47 -23.99
C GLY A 178 4.63 2.32 -22.82
N PRO A 179 5.25 3.49 -22.56
CA PRO A 179 4.91 4.31 -21.41
C PRO A 179 3.43 4.69 -21.36
N LEU A 180 2.81 4.52 -20.19
CA LEU A 180 1.37 4.65 -20.00
C LEU A 180 1.04 5.53 -18.81
N ASP A 181 0.32 6.62 -19.04
CA ASP A 181 -0.29 7.39 -17.95
C ASP A 181 -1.56 6.66 -17.48
N VAL A 182 -1.62 6.43 -16.17
CA VAL A 182 -2.74 5.81 -15.47
C VAL A 182 -3.27 6.82 -14.46
N THR A 183 -4.54 7.17 -14.59
CA THR A 183 -5.25 8.03 -13.65
C THR A 183 -6.21 7.19 -12.83
N VAL A 184 -6.08 7.22 -11.51
CA VAL A 184 -6.98 6.52 -10.59
C VAL A 184 -7.78 7.54 -9.80
N GLY A 185 -9.08 7.29 -9.65
CA GLY A 185 -10.00 8.19 -8.97
C GLY A 185 -11.02 7.47 -8.10
N ASN A 186 -11.73 8.25 -7.29
CA ASN A 186 -12.68 7.77 -6.28
C ASN A 186 -12.06 6.85 -5.21
N ILE A 187 -10.82 7.14 -4.80
CA ILE A 187 -10.24 6.50 -3.62
C ILE A 187 -10.93 7.07 -2.38
N TRP A 188 -11.56 6.23 -1.57
CA TRP A 188 -12.33 6.69 -0.42
C TRP A 188 -11.40 7.13 0.70
N THR A 189 -11.41 8.42 1.04
CA THR A 189 -10.71 8.97 2.22
C THR A 189 -11.31 10.33 2.61
N PRO A 190 -11.46 10.67 3.90
CA PRO A 190 -11.87 12.01 4.31
C PRO A 190 -10.86 13.10 3.92
N GLN A 191 -11.33 14.35 3.79
CA GLN A 191 -10.48 15.55 3.77
C GLN A 191 -10.39 16.12 5.18
N GLY A 192 -9.21 16.50 5.64
CA GLY A 192 -9.03 17.00 7.00
C GLY A 192 -7.59 16.93 7.48
N ALA A 193 -7.38 17.35 8.73
CA ALA A 193 -6.10 17.15 9.41
C ALA A 193 -5.90 15.65 9.70
N GLY A 194 -4.68 15.14 9.53
CA GLY A 194 -4.37 13.72 9.73
C GLY A 194 -5.08 12.77 8.78
N CYS A 195 -5.56 13.27 7.63
CA CYS A 195 -6.21 12.45 6.63
C CYS A 195 -5.27 12.17 5.45
N PHE A 196 -5.19 10.90 5.05
CA PHE A 196 -4.43 10.45 3.90
C PHE A 196 -5.25 9.52 3.01
N GLY A 197 -4.85 9.44 1.75
CA GLY A 197 -5.20 8.32 0.89
C GLY A 197 -4.47 8.38 -0.42
N GLY A 198 -4.38 7.24 -1.08
CA GLY A 198 -3.74 7.15 -2.38
C GLY A 198 -3.75 5.74 -2.92
N TRP A 199 -2.94 5.53 -3.95
CA TRP A 199 -2.86 4.26 -4.66
C TRP A 199 -1.45 3.98 -5.17
N SER A 200 -1.18 2.70 -5.39
CA SER A 200 -0.04 2.21 -6.15
C SER A 200 -0.49 1.17 -7.16
N LEU A 201 0.37 0.94 -8.15
CA LEU A 201 0.16 -0.02 -9.22
C LEU A 201 1.49 -0.76 -9.44
N VAL A 202 1.46 -2.07 -9.24
CA VAL A 202 2.55 -2.97 -9.64
C VAL A 202 2.21 -3.54 -11.00
N VAL A 203 3.07 -3.34 -12.01
CA VAL A 203 2.89 -3.89 -13.35
C VAL A 203 4.03 -4.84 -13.67
N VAL A 204 3.71 -6.13 -13.81
CA VAL A 204 4.62 -7.15 -14.34
C VAL A 204 4.49 -7.16 -15.86
N TRP A 205 5.61 -7.04 -16.55
CA TRP A 205 5.67 -6.94 -18.00
C TRP A 205 6.66 -7.95 -18.59
N GLU A 206 6.46 -8.31 -19.85
CA GLU A 206 7.40 -9.08 -20.66
C GLU A 206 7.80 -8.29 -21.92
N ALA A 207 9.03 -8.46 -22.39
CA ALA A 207 9.48 -7.90 -23.67
C ALA A 207 10.43 -8.89 -24.37
N PRO A 208 10.45 -8.95 -25.72
CA PRO A 208 11.20 -9.97 -26.46
C PRO A 208 12.69 -10.07 -26.14
N SER A 209 13.34 -8.97 -25.76
CA SER A 209 14.77 -8.91 -25.45
C SER A 209 15.09 -8.82 -23.96
N ALA A 210 14.07 -8.93 -23.09
CA ALA A 210 14.30 -8.82 -21.65
C ALA A 210 14.75 -10.16 -21.05
N PRO A 211 15.67 -10.13 -20.06
CA PRO A 211 16.15 -11.34 -19.43
C PRO A 211 15.03 -12.07 -18.67
N PRO A 212 15.11 -13.40 -18.51
CA PRO A 212 14.18 -14.14 -17.68
C PRO A 212 14.34 -13.75 -16.21
N ARG A 213 13.21 -13.48 -15.56
CA ARG A 213 13.07 -13.19 -14.14
C ARG A 213 12.00 -14.06 -13.51
N HIS A 214 12.17 -14.40 -12.24
CA HIS A 214 11.09 -14.95 -11.43
C HIS A 214 10.48 -13.80 -10.63
N VAL A 215 9.20 -13.49 -10.89
CA VAL A 215 8.51 -12.37 -10.26
C VAL A 215 7.38 -12.88 -9.38
N THR A 216 7.33 -12.38 -8.14
CA THR A 216 6.26 -12.67 -7.19
C THR A 216 5.66 -11.36 -6.67
N VAL A 217 4.33 -11.24 -6.64
CA VAL A 217 3.59 -10.07 -6.11
C VAL A 217 2.71 -10.52 -4.96
N TYR A 218 2.69 -9.71 -3.89
CA TYR A 218 2.01 -10.02 -2.64
C TYR A 218 1.05 -8.91 -2.23
N HIS A 219 -0.16 -9.28 -1.80
CA HIS A 219 -1.07 -8.41 -1.05
C HIS A 219 -0.78 -8.47 0.44
N GLY A 220 -0.87 -7.32 1.10
CA GLY A 220 -0.72 -7.19 2.53
C GLY A 220 -1.61 -6.13 3.15
N HIS A 221 -1.56 -6.08 4.47
CA HIS A 221 -2.14 -5.03 5.28
C HIS A 221 -1.41 -5.05 6.62
N ASP A 222 -0.19 -4.52 6.64
CA ASP A 222 0.65 -4.52 7.82
C ASP A 222 0.94 -3.09 8.29
N ARG A 223 0.42 -2.76 9.47
CA ARG A 223 0.56 -1.42 10.07
C ARG A 223 1.73 -1.45 11.04
N ILE A 224 2.85 -0.92 10.56
CA ILE A 224 4.14 -0.91 11.21
C ILE A 224 4.17 0.24 12.20
N ARG A 225 4.55 -0.05 13.45
CA ARG A 225 4.51 0.92 14.56
C ARG A 225 5.71 0.79 15.46
N PRO A 226 6.05 1.83 16.25
CA PRO A 226 7.17 1.76 17.17
C PRO A 226 6.93 0.63 18.18
N HIS A 227 8.00 -0.07 18.53
CA HIS A 227 7.99 -1.20 19.47
C HIS A 227 7.21 -2.45 19.02
N ARG A 228 6.79 -2.52 17.74
CA ARG A 228 6.44 -3.77 17.07
C ARG A 228 7.51 -4.07 16.03
N GLY A 229 8.30 -5.10 16.29
CA GLY A 229 9.22 -5.61 15.28
C GLY A 229 8.41 -6.43 14.28
N ASP A 230 8.28 -5.93 13.06
CA ASP A 230 7.56 -6.62 11.99
C ASP A 230 8.57 -7.15 10.97
N CYS A 231 8.51 -8.46 10.73
CA CYS A 231 9.38 -9.18 9.82
C CYS A 231 8.51 -9.99 8.86
N VAL A 232 8.65 -9.70 7.58
CA VAL A 232 7.96 -10.41 6.51
C VAL A 232 8.93 -11.41 5.90
N ARG A 233 8.53 -12.68 5.84
CA ARG A 233 9.28 -13.71 5.11
C ARG A 233 8.74 -13.76 3.70
N LEU A 234 9.56 -13.35 2.73
CA LEU A 234 9.21 -13.44 1.32
C LEU A 234 9.75 -14.75 0.77
N ARG A 235 8.95 -15.42 -0.07
CA ARG A 235 9.46 -16.57 -0.82
C ARG A 235 10.39 -16.03 -1.89
N GLU A 236 11.64 -16.48 -1.86
CA GLU A 236 12.65 -16.18 -2.86
C GLU A 236 12.93 -17.44 -3.68
N ALA A 237 13.14 -17.28 -4.99
CA ALA A 237 13.35 -18.40 -5.89
C ALA A 237 14.81 -18.89 -5.89
N ASP A 238 15.78 -17.99 -5.68
CA ASP A 238 17.22 -18.31 -5.72
C ASP A 238 17.98 -17.61 -4.57
N PRO A 239 18.37 -18.34 -3.51
CA PRO A 239 19.14 -17.78 -2.41
C PRO A 239 20.50 -17.23 -2.89
N GLY A 240 20.78 -15.96 -2.59
CA GLY A 240 22.10 -15.35 -2.81
C GLY A 240 22.24 -14.48 -4.07
N ALA A 241 21.28 -14.50 -4.99
CA ALA A 241 21.30 -13.65 -6.19
C ALA A 241 20.77 -12.23 -5.91
N PRO A 242 21.25 -11.17 -6.58
CA PRO A 242 20.63 -9.85 -6.47
C PRO A 242 19.15 -9.88 -6.86
N VAL A 243 18.31 -9.20 -6.09
CA VAL A 243 16.87 -9.11 -6.31
C VAL A 243 16.40 -7.65 -6.36
N THR A 244 15.27 -7.41 -7.00
CA THR A 244 14.55 -6.13 -6.93
C THR A 244 13.35 -6.30 -6.00
N LEU A 245 13.24 -5.43 -5.00
CA LEU A 245 12.12 -5.33 -4.08
C LEU A 245 11.24 -4.14 -4.44
N GLY A 246 9.99 -4.40 -4.82
CA GLY A 246 8.94 -3.39 -4.89
C GLY A 246 8.24 -3.29 -3.55
N ILE A 247 8.03 -2.07 -3.05
CA ILE A 247 7.28 -1.83 -1.82
C ILE A 247 6.31 -0.67 -2.00
N THR A 248 5.08 -0.88 -1.53
CA THR A 248 4.10 0.19 -1.32
C THR A 248 3.81 0.33 0.16
N ALA A 249 4.01 1.54 0.68
CA ALA A 249 3.54 1.95 1.99
C ALA A 249 2.65 3.19 1.90
N PHE A 250 1.83 3.40 2.93
CA PHE A 250 0.98 4.56 3.09
C PHE A 250 1.20 5.18 4.46
N GLU A 251 1.02 6.50 4.58
CA GLU A 251 1.34 7.27 5.80
C GLU A 251 2.82 7.27 6.18
N GLY A 252 3.74 7.45 5.22
CA GLY A 252 5.14 7.72 5.54
C GLY A 252 5.39 9.21 5.75
N ASP A 253 6.13 9.59 6.80
CA ASP A 253 6.38 11.00 7.11
C ASP A 253 7.79 11.46 6.69
N LEU A 254 7.86 12.40 5.73
CA LEU A 254 9.13 13.03 5.31
C LEU A 254 9.92 13.62 6.49
N GLY A 255 9.21 14.17 7.47
CA GLY A 255 9.80 14.85 8.62
C GLY A 255 10.43 13.93 9.67
N LEU A 256 10.19 12.62 9.60
CA LEU A 256 10.65 11.66 10.60
C LEU A 256 11.98 10.99 10.23
N THR A 257 12.53 10.26 11.19
CA THR A 257 13.72 9.42 11.03
C THR A 257 13.55 8.14 11.83
N GLY A 258 14.36 7.12 11.51
CA GLY A 258 14.32 5.81 12.14
C GLY A 258 13.56 4.77 11.34
N ASP A 259 13.00 5.16 10.20
CA ASP A 259 12.30 4.27 9.29
C ASP A 259 13.26 3.64 8.30
N ALA A 260 13.31 2.31 8.29
CA ALA A 260 14.26 1.57 7.49
C ALA A 260 13.65 0.29 6.93
N ILE A 261 14.11 -0.05 5.72
CA ILE A 261 13.83 -1.33 5.08
C ILE A 261 15.12 -2.16 5.17
N LEU A 262 15.01 -3.39 5.67
CA LEU A 262 16.13 -4.31 5.78
C LEU A 262 15.88 -5.53 4.89
N ALA A 263 16.85 -5.88 4.04
CA ALA A 263 16.85 -7.12 3.29
C ALA A 263 18.00 -7.99 3.79
N GLY A 264 17.68 -9.19 4.30
CA GLY A 264 18.72 -10.09 4.85
C GLY A 264 19.51 -9.45 6.00
N GLY A 265 18.89 -8.55 6.77
CA GLY A 265 19.53 -7.80 7.85
C GLY A 265 20.33 -6.56 7.43
N ARG A 266 20.41 -6.25 6.13
CA ARG A 266 21.11 -5.07 5.61
C ARG A 266 20.11 -3.96 5.30
N VAL A 267 20.39 -2.74 5.77
CA VAL A 267 19.57 -1.56 5.46
C VAL A 267 19.66 -1.25 3.97
N LEU A 268 18.50 -1.16 3.31
CA LEU A 268 18.38 -0.75 1.91
C LEU A 268 18.55 0.76 1.77
N ARG A 269 19.05 1.18 0.60
CA ARG A 269 19.26 2.58 0.26
C ARG A 269 18.18 3.03 -0.72
N PRO A 270 17.12 3.71 -0.25
CA PRO A 270 16.13 4.28 -1.15
C PRO A 270 16.69 5.50 -1.88
N GLY A 271 16.07 5.87 -3.00
CA GLY A 271 16.42 7.06 -3.76
C GLY A 271 15.86 8.34 -3.11
N PRO A 272 16.44 9.51 -3.38
CA PRO A 272 15.94 10.78 -2.83
C PRO A 272 14.47 11.03 -3.27
N PRO A 273 13.63 11.63 -2.40
CA PRO A 273 14.00 12.27 -1.14
C PRO A 273 14.20 11.33 0.05
N ALA A 274 13.88 10.03 -0.11
CA ALA A 274 14.12 9.05 0.94
C ALA A 274 15.62 8.83 1.17
N THR A 275 15.97 8.38 2.37
CA THR A 275 17.35 8.13 2.78
C THR A 275 17.43 6.83 3.58
N THR A 276 18.64 6.40 3.93
CA THR A 276 18.81 5.28 4.88
C THR A 276 18.34 5.62 6.30
N ALA A 277 18.13 6.89 6.61
CA ALA A 277 17.62 7.34 7.91
C ALA A 277 16.08 7.42 7.92
N ASN A 278 15.44 7.47 6.75
CA ASN A 278 14.00 7.41 6.58
C ASN A 278 13.65 6.90 5.18
N ALA A 279 13.13 5.67 5.11
CA ALA A 279 12.77 5.00 3.88
C ALA A 279 11.32 5.20 3.43
N PHE A 280 10.47 5.82 4.27
CA PHE A 280 9.04 6.04 4.04
C PHE A 280 8.74 7.54 4.22
N VAL A 281 8.91 8.29 3.13
CA VAL A 281 8.83 9.77 3.12
C VAL A 281 7.63 10.26 2.31
N SER A 282 6.69 9.38 2.02
CA SER A 282 5.61 9.57 1.06
C SER A 282 6.11 9.92 -0.34
N ALA A 283 7.09 9.20 -0.87
CA ALA A 283 7.58 9.37 -2.25
C ALA A 283 7.11 8.22 -3.15
N ALA A 284 6.33 8.54 -4.19
CA ALA A 284 5.86 7.56 -5.15
C ALA A 284 6.53 7.73 -6.52
N ALA A 285 7.17 6.66 -7.00
CA ALA A 285 7.69 6.57 -8.35
C ALA A 285 6.57 6.75 -9.38
N GLY A 286 6.91 7.35 -10.51
CA GLY A 286 5.98 7.56 -11.61
C GLY A 286 4.95 8.68 -11.41
N ALA A 287 4.89 9.38 -10.27
CA ALA A 287 3.92 10.46 -10.06
C ALA A 287 3.97 11.54 -11.16
N VAL A 288 2.82 11.84 -11.77
CA VAL A 288 2.66 12.82 -12.87
C VAL A 288 1.81 14.01 -12.44
N ASN A 289 0.63 13.77 -11.85
CA ASN A 289 -0.26 14.83 -11.40
C ASN A 289 -1.10 14.37 -10.20
N PRO A 290 -0.91 14.95 -9.00
CA PRO A 290 0.13 15.93 -8.69
C PRO A 290 1.54 15.31 -8.78
N ARG A 291 2.57 16.15 -8.98
CA ARG A 291 3.98 15.74 -9.08
C ARG A 291 4.79 16.26 -7.89
N HIS A 292 4.38 15.87 -6.69
CA HIS A 292 5.08 16.24 -5.47
C HIS A 292 6.30 15.34 -5.22
N ARG A 293 7.32 15.87 -4.56
CA ARG A 293 8.49 15.07 -4.14
C ARG A 293 8.16 14.23 -2.91
N SER A 294 7.40 14.79 -1.98
CA SER A 294 6.65 14.05 -0.99
C SER A 294 5.16 14.27 -1.28
N ASN A 295 4.43 13.23 -1.60
CA ASN A 295 2.99 13.31 -1.87
C ASN A 295 2.14 13.19 -0.58
N MET A 296 2.81 13.16 0.59
CA MET A 296 2.22 13.17 1.92
C MET A 296 1.20 12.03 2.19
N ALA A 297 1.26 10.93 1.43
CA ALA A 297 0.38 9.78 1.63
C ALA A 297 0.93 8.42 1.20
N VAL A 298 1.72 8.33 0.13
CA VAL A 298 2.10 7.08 -0.55
C VAL A 298 3.59 7.01 -0.81
N ASP A 299 4.22 5.95 -0.33
CA ASP A 299 5.52 5.48 -0.79
C ASP A 299 5.31 4.36 -1.81
N ALA A 300 5.91 4.50 -2.99
CA ALA A 300 5.91 3.47 -4.03
C ALA A 300 7.28 3.45 -4.69
N GLN A 301 8.06 2.40 -4.44
CA GLN A 301 9.45 2.36 -4.87
C GLN A 301 9.93 0.93 -5.17
N ASP A 302 10.83 0.84 -6.15
CA ASP A 302 11.57 -0.37 -6.50
C ASP A 302 13.02 -0.20 -6.06
N LEU A 303 13.52 -1.14 -5.27
CA LEU A 303 14.82 -1.06 -4.60
C LEU A 303 15.67 -2.27 -4.94
N PRO A 304 16.95 -2.08 -5.34
CA PRO A 304 17.87 -3.18 -5.39
C PRO A 304 18.09 -3.71 -3.96
N ALA A 305 17.94 -5.02 -3.80
CA ALA A 305 18.17 -5.72 -2.56
C ALA A 305 19.17 -6.85 -2.79
N HIS A 306 19.89 -7.21 -1.73
CA HIS A 306 20.81 -8.33 -1.74
C HIS A 306 20.32 -9.28 -0.65
N PRO A 307 20.00 -10.54 -0.98
CA PRO A 307 19.63 -11.51 0.03
C PRO A 307 20.76 -11.66 1.06
N GLY A 308 20.37 -12.09 2.26
CA GLY A 308 21.33 -12.42 3.31
C GLY A 308 22.21 -13.62 2.90
N PRO A 309 23.29 -13.90 3.65
CA PRO A 309 24.10 -15.08 3.40
C PRO A 309 23.26 -16.37 3.51
N ASP A 310 23.51 -17.28 2.55
CA ASP A 310 23.16 -18.70 2.48
C ASP A 310 21.68 -19.12 2.56
N GLY A 311 21.11 -19.54 1.42
CA GLY A 311 20.04 -20.56 1.35
C GLY A 311 18.65 -20.21 1.89
N GLU A 312 18.52 -19.15 2.69
CA GLU A 312 17.30 -18.80 3.42
C GLU A 312 16.38 -17.87 2.61
N PRO A 313 15.05 -18.00 2.75
CA PRO A 313 14.11 -17.06 2.14
C PRO A 313 14.41 -15.62 2.56
N LEU A 314 14.33 -14.68 1.62
CA LEU A 314 14.52 -13.26 1.88
C LEU A 314 13.67 -12.80 3.08
N ARG A 315 14.36 -12.39 4.16
CA ARG A 315 13.73 -11.73 5.30
C ARG A 315 13.71 -10.24 5.04
N LEU A 316 12.50 -9.69 4.93
CA LEU A 316 12.24 -8.26 4.88
C LEU A 316 11.94 -7.76 6.29
N GLY A 317 12.83 -6.94 6.84
CA GLY A 317 12.60 -6.21 8.08
C GLY A 317 12.03 -4.83 7.78
N LEU A 318 10.90 -4.49 8.41
CA LEU A 318 10.32 -3.16 8.37
C LEU A 318 10.48 -2.55 9.76
N VAL A 319 11.23 -1.46 9.84
CA VAL A 319 11.60 -0.84 11.12
C VAL A 319 11.06 0.58 11.15
N THR A 320 10.43 0.95 12.25
CA THR A 320 10.12 2.33 12.60
C THR A 320 10.45 2.60 14.06
N ARG A 321 10.82 3.86 14.36
CA ARG A 321 11.06 4.34 15.74
C ARG A 321 10.03 5.36 16.20
N HIS A 322 9.50 6.14 15.27
CA HIS A 322 8.68 7.32 15.59
C HIS A 322 7.43 7.42 14.71
N ASP A 323 7.30 6.57 13.70
CA ASP A 323 6.27 6.64 12.68
C ASP A 323 5.23 5.51 12.83
N ASP A 324 4.11 5.66 12.16
CA ASP A 324 3.06 4.66 12.01
C ASP A 324 2.68 4.64 10.52
N PHE A 325 2.92 3.54 9.82
CA PHE A 325 2.64 3.45 8.38
C PHE A 325 2.09 2.08 7.99
N LEU A 326 1.38 2.02 6.86
CA LEU A 326 0.75 0.81 6.34
C LEU A 326 1.49 0.29 5.12
N VAL A 327 2.12 -0.88 5.22
CA VAL A 327 2.62 -1.59 4.04
C VAL A 327 1.52 -2.51 3.51
N ALA A 328 1.18 -2.36 2.22
CA ALA A 328 0.06 -3.08 1.61
C ALA A 328 0.45 -3.90 0.37
N THR A 329 1.60 -3.64 -0.25
CA THR A 329 2.05 -4.41 -1.41
C THR A 329 3.54 -4.60 -1.39
N LEU A 330 3.96 -5.82 -1.71
CA LEU A 330 5.36 -6.17 -1.93
C LEU A 330 5.47 -6.89 -3.28
N ALA A 331 6.56 -6.65 -3.98
CA ALA A 331 6.93 -7.40 -5.19
C ALA A 331 8.39 -7.80 -5.09
N LEU A 332 8.73 -8.97 -5.62
CA LEU A 332 10.10 -9.48 -5.65
C LEU A 332 10.40 -9.97 -7.06
N SER A 333 11.57 -9.61 -7.58
CA SER A 333 12.11 -10.11 -8.84
C SER A 333 13.51 -10.61 -8.62
N SER A 334 13.75 -11.89 -8.93
CA SER A 334 15.08 -12.50 -8.93
C SER A 334 15.46 -12.92 -10.34
N ALA A 335 16.73 -13.23 -10.57
CA ALA A 335 17.13 -13.93 -11.79
C ALA A 335 16.23 -15.16 -11.98
N GLY A 336 15.72 -15.36 -13.20
CA GLY A 336 15.03 -16.57 -13.57
C GLY A 336 16.03 -17.56 -14.15
N ALA A 337 15.77 -18.85 -14.00
CA ALA A 337 16.42 -19.86 -14.82
C ALA A 337 16.25 -19.48 -16.29
N ALA A 338 17.34 -19.44 -17.06
CA ALA A 338 17.21 -19.40 -18.51
C ALA A 338 16.35 -20.60 -18.88
N THR A 339 15.21 -20.37 -19.54
CA THR A 339 14.50 -21.45 -20.21
C THR A 339 15.51 -22.02 -21.18
N GLY A 340 16.11 -23.16 -20.82
CA GLY A 340 17.01 -23.83 -21.71
C GLY A 340 16.28 -23.90 -23.04
N THR A 341 16.93 -23.44 -24.11
CA THR A 341 16.78 -24.20 -25.35
C THR A 341 16.88 -25.64 -24.90
N SER A 342 15.77 -26.38 -24.95
CA SER A 342 15.86 -27.83 -25.02
C SER A 342 16.95 -28.02 -26.04
N ALA A 343 18.12 -28.52 -25.61
CA ALA A 343 19.06 -29.06 -26.54
C ALA A 343 18.18 -29.92 -27.43
N ALA A 344 18.16 -29.62 -28.72
CA ALA A 344 17.52 -30.51 -29.67
C ALA A 344 18.16 -31.86 -29.33
N VAL A 345 17.36 -32.74 -28.72
CA VAL A 345 17.75 -34.12 -28.56
C VAL A 345 18.01 -34.51 -30.00
N ALA A 346 19.29 -34.70 -30.34
CA ALA A 346 19.66 -35.22 -31.64
C ALA A 346 18.74 -36.41 -31.88
N PRO A 347 18.04 -36.49 -33.02
CA PRO A 347 17.12 -37.59 -33.25
C PRO A 347 17.89 -38.88 -32.99
N ALA A 348 17.37 -39.70 -32.08
CA ALA A 348 17.92 -41.03 -31.86
C ALA A 348 18.05 -41.70 -33.23
N PRO A 349 19.16 -42.42 -33.51
CA PRO A 349 19.29 -43.14 -34.76
C PRO A 349 18.06 -44.04 -34.92
N ALA A 350 17.41 -43.94 -36.08
CA ALA A 350 16.18 -44.64 -36.37
C ALA A 350 16.35 -46.15 -36.07
N PRO A 351 15.43 -46.78 -35.33
CA PRO A 351 15.46 -48.23 -35.20
C PRO A 351 15.27 -48.86 -36.59
N LEU A 352 16.08 -49.88 -36.89
CA LEU A 352 15.94 -50.69 -38.08
C LEU A 352 14.50 -51.20 -38.18
N VAL A 353 13.78 -50.72 -39.20
CA VAL A 353 12.42 -51.13 -39.52
C VAL A 353 12.49 -52.55 -40.10
N THR A 354 12.05 -53.55 -39.34
CA THR A 354 11.61 -54.83 -39.92
C THR A 354 10.24 -54.62 -40.58
N PRO A 355 9.98 -55.20 -41.76
CA PRO A 355 8.71 -55.01 -42.45
C PRO A 355 7.57 -55.66 -41.65
N ALA A 356 6.50 -54.89 -41.43
CA ALA A 356 5.30 -55.34 -40.74
C ALA A 356 4.54 -56.40 -41.55
N PRO A 357 3.91 -57.41 -40.90
CA PRO A 357 3.04 -58.37 -41.58
C PRO A 357 1.76 -57.69 -42.11
N PRO A 358 1.13 -58.24 -43.17
CA PRO A 358 -0.04 -57.63 -43.80
C PRO A 358 -1.27 -57.59 -42.87
N PRO A 359 -2.16 -56.59 -43.05
CA PRO A 359 -3.32 -56.40 -42.18
C PRO A 359 -4.40 -57.48 -42.39
N PRO A 360 -5.17 -57.83 -41.34
CA PRO A 360 -6.30 -58.74 -41.45
C PRO A 360 -7.49 -58.09 -42.20
N PRO A 361 -8.40 -58.91 -42.79
CA PRO A 361 -9.54 -58.41 -43.55
C PRO A 361 -10.56 -57.66 -42.69
N PRO A 362 -11.35 -56.74 -43.28
CA PRO A 362 -12.24 -55.86 -42.54
C PRO A 362 -13.44 -56.62 -41.93
N PRO A 363 -13.92 -56.20 -40.74
CA PRO A 363 -15.10 -56.79 -40.12
C PRO A 363 -16.39 -56.39 -40.85
N THR A 364 -17.32 -57.35 -40.90
CA THR A 364 -18.68 -57.19 -41.41
C THR A 364 -19.52 -56.26 -40.52
N ARG A 365 -20.36 -55.46 -41.17
CA ARG A 365 -21.19 -54.39 -40.61
C ARG A 365 -22.28 -54.95 -39.67
N PRO A 366 -22.41 -54.48 -38.42
CA PRO A 366 -23.60 -54.74 -37.62
C PRO A 366 -24.72 -53.75 -37.96
N GLU A 367 -25.93 -54.29 -37.92
CA GLU A 367 -27.24 -53.71 -38.19
C GLU A 367 -27.58 -52.54 -37.24
N VAL A 368 -28.18 -51.46 -37.78
CA VAL A 368 -28.55 -50.26 -37.03
C VAL A 368 -29.92 -50.47 -36.39
N ALA A 369 -29.97 -50.53 -35.06
CA ALA A 369 -31.21 -50.45 -34.29
C ALA A 369 -31.74 -49.00 -34.24
N PRO A 370 -33.06 -48.77 -34.24
CA PRO A 370 -33.64 -47.42 -34.29
C PRO A 370 -33.47 -46.66 -32.97
N ALA A 371 -33.22 -45.35 -33.09
CA ALA A 371 -33.03 -44.44 -31.97
C ALA A 371 -34.29 -44.26 -31.13
N ALA A 372 -34.13 -44.25 -29.80
CA ALA A 372 -35.18 -43.90 -28.85
C ALA A 372 -35.54 -42.41 -28.93
N PRO A 373 -36.81 -42.02 -28.70
CA PRO A 373 -37.23 -40.61 -28.76
C PRO A 373 -36.69 -39.80 -27.56
N PRO A 374 -36.49 -38.48 -27.74
CA PRO A 374 -35.95 -37.62 -26.70
C PRO A 374 -36.94 -37.40 -25.54
N ALA A 375 -36.39 -37.27 -24.33
CA ALA A 375 -37.14 -36.98 -23.11
C ALA A 375 -37.75 -35.55 -23.12
N PRO A 376 -38.92 -35.33 -22.49
CA PRO A 376 -39.54 -34.00 -22.42
C PRO A 376 -38.76 -33.04 -21.49
N PRO A 377 -38.83 -31.72 -21.76
CA PRO A 377 -38.14 -30.71 -20.96
C PRO A 377 -38.77 -30.54 -19.56
N PRO A 378 -37.99 -30.10 -18.56
CA PRO A 378 -38.49 -29.89 -17.21
C PRO A 378 -39.43 -28.68 -17.13
N SER A 379 -40.48 -28.82 -16.32
CA SER A 379 -41.55 -27.85 -16.09
C SER A 379 -41.02 -26.56 -15.44
N VAL A 380 -41.31 -25.42 -16.07
CA VAL A 380 -41.05 -24.07 -15.51
C VAL A 380 -42.07 -23.78 -14.40
N PRO A 381 -41.66 -23.40 -13.18
CA PRO A 381 -42.60 -22.93 -12.16
C PRO A 381 -43.13 -21.55 -12.55
N GLY A 382 -44.45 -21.36 -12.47
CA GLY A 382 -45.12 -20.09 -12.76
C GLY A 382 -44.72 -18.94 -11.81
N PRO A 383 -45.04 -17.68 -12.17
CA PRO A 383 -44.58 -16.50 -11.45
C PRO A 383 -45.15 -16.45 -10.03
N GLN A 384 -44.26 -16.31 -9.05
CA GLN A 384 -44.65 -16.02 -7.67
C GLN A 384 -45.22 -14.60 -7.57
N ALA A 385 -46.36 -14.47 -6.89
CA ALA A 385 -47.02 -13.19 -6.62
C ALA A 385 -46.11 -12.27 -5.79
N ALA A 386 -46.03 -11.00 -6.17
CA ALA A 386 -45.31 -9.97 -5.45
C ALA A 386 -45.92 -9.75 -4.04
N PRO A 387 -45.10 -9.51 -3.00
CA PRO A 387 -45.62 -9.18 -1.67
C PRO A 387 -46.29 -7.80 -1.65
N ALA A 388 -47.38 -7.69 -0.89
CA ALA A 388 -48.16 -6.46 -0.73
C ALA A 388 -47.34 -5.31 -0.12
N PRO A 389 -47.61 -4.04 -0.49
CA PRO A 389 -46.92 -2.89 0.07
C PRO A 389 -47.29 -2.67 1.55
N PRO A 390 -46.36 -2.12 2.36
CA PRO A 390 -46.62 -1.83 3.77
C PRO A 390 -47.65 -0.69 3.95
N PRO A 391 -48.38 -0.67 5.07
CA PRO A 391 -49.38 0.37 5.35
C PRO A 391 -48.74 1.76 5.54
N PRO A 392 -49.49 2.85 5.27
CA PRO A 392 -48.99 4.21 5.36
C PRO A 392 -48.62 4.59 6.79
N ARG A 393 -47.46 5.25 6.95
CA ARG A 393 -46.99 5.80 8.23
C ARG A 393 -47.91 6.93 8.69
N GLN A 394 -48.33 6.87 9.95
CA GLN A 394 -49.03 7.96 10.63
C GLN A 394 -48.12 9.21 10.74
N PRO A 395 -48.65 10.43 10.64
CA PRO A 395 -47.87 11.64 10.79
C PRO A 395 -47.37 11.82 12.23
N ALA A 396 -46.09 12.19 12.37
CA ALA A 396 -45.46 12.46 13.64
C ALA A 396 -46.11 13.68 14.32
N VAL A 397 -46.49 13.51 15.59
CA VAL A 397 -46.94 14.59 16.47
C VAL A 397 -45.75 15.52 16.74
N VAL A 398 -45.86 16.76 16.27
CA VAL A 398 -44.95 17.86 16.58
C VAL A 398 -45.15 18.22 18.06
N ALA A 399 -44.21 17.81 18.92
CA ALA A 399 -44.11 18.32 20.27
C ALA A 399 -43.45 19.70 20.23
N THR A 400 -44.25 20.75 20.38
CA THR A 400 -43.79 22.13 20.58
C THR A 400 -42.98 22.23 21.87
N ARG A 401 -41.67 22.43 21.75
CA ARG A 401 -40.79 22.76 22.88
C ARG A 401 -41.08 24.20 23.30
N ARG A 402 -41.60 24.39 24.51
CA ARG A 402 -41.78 25.71 25.11
C ARG A 402 -40.39 26.32 25.39
N ASP A 403 -40.20 27.52 24.87
CA ASP A 403 -39.12 28.42 25.24
C ASP A 403 -39.29 28.85 26.69
N ASN A 404 -38.33 28.48 27.55
CA ASN A 404 -38.14 29.10 28.86
C ASN A 404 -36.97 30.08 28.75
N THR A 405 -37.30 31.33 28.43
CA THR A 405 -36.41 32.47 28.62
C THR A 405 -36.48 32.91 30.08
N GLY A 406 -35.43 32.64 30.85
CA GLY A 406 -35.19 33.20 32.18
C GLY A 406 -33.71 33.64 32.28
N PRO A 407 -33.41 34.77 32.93
CA PRO A 407 -32.10 35.41 32.82
C PRO A 407 -31.02 34.70 33.65
N LEU A 408 -29.86 34.48 33.03
CA LEU A 408 -28.65 33.97 33.68
C LEU A 408 -28.03 35.07 34.55
N ALA A 409 -28.05 34.85 35.86
CA ALA A 409 -27.26 35.61 36.83
C ALA A 409 -25.84 35.03 36.90
N ALA A 410 -24.84 35.91 36.81
CA ALA A 410 -23.43 35.61 37.07
C ALA A 410 -23.17 35.40 38.57
N PRO A 411 -22.07 34.69 38.90
CA PRO A 411 -21.24 35.18 39.99
C PRO A 411 -19.75 35.25 39.62
N ALA A 412 -19.12 36.28 40.18
CA ALA A 412 -17.71 36.59 40.08
C ALA A 412 -16.90 35.98 41.25
N ARG A 413 -15.57 35.92 41.04
CA ARG A 413 -14.46 35.75 42.00
C ARG A 413 -14.23 34.30 42.48
N THR A 414 -13.01 33.76 42.39
CA THR A 414 -11.88 34.12 43.28
C THR A 414 -10.54 33.61 42.73
N ALA A 415 -9.50 34.43 42.86
CA ALA A 415 -8.10 34.11 42.63
C ALA A 415 -7.44 33.58 43.92
N ALA A 416 -6.55 32.59 43.83
CA ALA A 416 -5.34 32.41 44.65
C ALA A 416 -4.73 30.99 44.45
N VAL A 417 -3.43 30.88 44.74
CA VAL A 417 -2.54 29.70 44.98
C VAL A 417 -1.32 29.80 44.05
N ILE A 418 -0.31 30.59 44.43
CA ILE A 418 0.85 30.26 45.30
C ILE A 418 1.91 29.42 44.57
N ALA A 419 3.00 30.11 44.24
CA ALA A 419 4.33 29.57 43.95
C ALA A 419 4.92 28.84 45.15
N VAL A 420 5.83 27.88 44.92
CA VAL A 420 7.01 27.57 45.77
C VAL A 420 7.82 26.39 45.17
N LEU A 421 9.15 26.51 45.30
CA LEU A 421 10.26 25.56 45.05
C LEU A 421 10.70 25.36 43.59
N GLY A 422 11.93 25.68 43.14
CA GLY A 422 13.18 26.02 43.84
C GLY A 422 14.23 24.91 43.73
N VAL A 423 15.33 25.23 43.04
CA VAL A 423 16.70 24.68 43.19
C VAL A 423 17.02 23.30 42.54
N LEU A 424 17.83 23.31 41.46
CA LEU A 424 19.13 22.59 41.42
C LEU A 424 20.02 23.01 40.21
N VAL A 425 21.04 23.83 40.53
CA VAL A 425 22.46 23.75 40.08
C VAL A 425 22.81 23.85 38.58
N MET A 426 23.36 25.02 38.23
CA MET A 426 24.41 25.21 37.21
C MET A 426 25.77 24.74 37.77
N THR A 427 26.49 23.91 37.04
CA THR A 427 27.98 23.88 37.00
C THR A 427 28.47 23.06 35.79
N VAL A 428 28.90 23.73 34.71
CA VAL A 428 30.02 23.23 33.90
C VAL A 428 30.95 24.40 33.57
N THR A 429 32.17 24.20 34.02
CA THR A 429 33.39 24.99 34.00
C THR A 429 33.81 25.49 32.62
N VAL A 430 34.15 26.78 32.51
CA VAL A 430 35.06 27.30 31.48
C VAL A 430 36.32 27.77 32.21
N GLY A 431 37.46 27.16 31.88
CA GLY A 431 38.75 27.52 32.46
C GLY A 431 39.86 27.49 31.40
N ALA A 432 40.62 28.59 31.39
CA ALA A 432 41.95 28.79 30.83
C ALA A 432 42.06 29.22 29.36
N LEU A 433 42.44 30.50 29.14
CA LEU A 433 43.79 30.87 28.65
C LEU A 433 43.90 32.39 28.43
N SER A 434 44.65 33.07 29.29
CA SER A 434 45.38 34.33 29.07
C SER A 434 46.19 34.55 30.35
N GLY A 435 47.52 34.61 30.37
CA GLY A 435 48.42 35.31 29.47
C GLY A 435 49.22 36.26 30.37
N ALA A 436 50.39 35.81 30.82
CA ALA A 436 51.23 36.49 31.80
C ALA A 436 52.07 37.61 31.16
N VAL A 437 52.06 38.82 31.73
CA VAL A 437 53.18 39.76 31.75
C VAL A 437 53.15 40.55 33.07
N ARG A 438 54.23 40.44 33.86
CA ARG A 438 54.52 41.23 35.07
C ARG A 438 55.00 42.64 34.72
N PRO A 439 54.77 43.67 35.56
CA PRO A 439 55.51 44.92 35.49
C PRO A 439 56.79 44.86 36.35
N ARG A 440 57.72 45.75 35.99
CA ARG A 440 59.02 46.02 36.62
C ARG A 440 58.86 46.58 38.05
N GLY A 441 59.84 46.25 38.89
CA GLY A 441 60.08 46.77 40.23
C GLY A 441 61.16 45.94 40.89
#